data_AF-A0AAU5CGY5-F1
#
_entry.id   AF-A0AAU5CGY5-F1
#
_cell.length_a   1.000
_cell.length_b   1.000
_cell.length_c   1.000
_cell.angle_alpha   90.00
_cell.angle_beta   90.00
_cell.angle_gamma   90.00
#
_symmetry.space_group_name_H-M   'P 1'
#
loop_
_entity.id
_entity.type
_entity.pdbx_description
1 polymer ?
#
loop_
_entity_poly.entity_id
_entity_poly.type
_entity_poly.pdbx_seq_one_letter_code
_entity_poly.pdbx_strand_id
1 'polypeptide(L)' 'MAAEEIQQDVVRAAAQAVVIEEVRAYVEQIHSRGRVDFTDTGRMVGHLMSAEVLLMNVAEAFTPAN' A
#
# COMPACT_ATOMS: atom_id res chain seq x y z
N MET A 1 -20.86 -13.75 -19.65
CA MET A 1 -20.80 -12.29 -19.40
C MET A 1 -20.86 -12.01 -17.90
N ALA A 2 -22.00 -12.15 -17.20
CA ALA A 2 -22.09 -11.77 -15.78
C ALA A 2 -21.13 -12.51 -14.82
N ALA A 3 -20.86 -13.81 -15.05
CA ALA A 3 -19.96 -14.57 -14.18
C ALA A 3 -18.48 -14.15 -14.29
N GLU A 4 -18.06 -13.68 -15.47
CA GLU A 4 -16.69 -13.25 -15.73
C GLU A 4 -16.42 -11.86 -15.14
N GLU A 5 -17.41 -10.97 -15.22
CA GLU A 5 -17.42 -9.66 -14.57
C GLU A 5 -17.33 -9.79 -13.05
N ILE A 6 -18.17 -10.64 -12.44
CA ILE A 6 -18.11 -10.94 -11.00
C ILE A 6 -16.72 -11.46 -10.60
N GLN A 7 -16.13 -12.34 -11.40
CA GLN A 7 -14.80 -12.87 -11.12
C GLN A 7 -13.71 -11.78 -11.19
N GLN A 8 -13.79 -10.87 -12.16
CA GLN A 8 -12.86 -9.73 -12.26
C GLN A 8 -12.99 -8.77 -11.08
N ASP A 9 -14.22 -8.50 -10.62
CA ASP A 9 -14.47 -7.66 -9.46
C ASP A 9 -13.91 -8.26 -8.17
N VAL A 10 -14.08 -9.58 -7.98
CA VAL A 10 -13.50 -10.30 -6.83
C VAL A 10 -11.98 -10.22 -6.84
N VAL A 11 -11.35 -10.42 -8.01
CA VAL A 11 -9.89 -10.32 -8.15
C VAL A 11 -9.41 -8.90 -7.84
N ARG A 12 -10.11 -7.87 -8.33
CA ARG A 12 -9.79 -6.47 -8.05
C ARG A 12 -9.90 -6.15 -6.56
N ALA A 13 -11.00 -6.56 -5.92
CA ALA A 13 -11.20 -6.35 -4.49
C ALA A 13 -10.13 -7.05 -3.64
N ALA A 14 -9.71 -8.26 -4.04
CA ALA A 14 -8.63 -8.98 -3.37
C ALA A 14 -7.29 -8.23 -3.49
N ALA A 15 -6.93 -7.75 -4.68
CA ALA A 15 -5.71 -6.98 -4.90
C ALA A 15 -5.70 -5.69 -4.06
N GLN A 16 -6.82 -4.96 -4.01
CA GLN A 16 -6.96 -3.77 -3.19
C GLN A 16 -6.79 -4.07 -1.69
N ALA A 17 -7.37 -5.17 -1.20
CA ALA A 17 -7.23 -5.58 0.20
C ALA A 17 -5.79 -5.92 0.57
N VAL A 18 -5.07 -6.62 -0.31
CA VAL A 18 -3.64 -6.96 -0.10
C VAL A 18 -2.81 -5.69 0.05
N VAL A 19 -2.94 -4.75 -0.88
CA VAL A 19 -2.14 -3.50 -0.85
C VAL A 19 -2.48 -2.65 0.38
N ILE A 20 -3.74 -2.60 0.81
CA ILE A 20 -4.12 -1.93 2.06
C ILE A 20 -3.43 -2.59 3.27
N GLU A 21 -3.34 -3.91 3.30
CA GLU A 21 -2.71 -4.62 4.41
C GLU A 21 -1.20 -4.40 4.44
N GLU A 22 -0.54 -4.31 3.27
CA GLU A 22 0.87 -3.91 3.19
C GLU A 22 1.11 -2.51 3.77
N VAL A 23 0.24 -1.55 3.44
CA VAL A 23 0.29 -0.19 4.01
C VAL A 23 0.11 -0.22 5.52
N ARG A 24 -0.87 -0.98 6.02
CA ARG A 24 -1.12 -1.14 7.45
C ARG A 24 0.10 -1.72 8.17
N ALA A 25 0.69 -2.78 7.63
CA ALA A 25 1.87 -3.41 8.19
C ALA A 25 3.07 -2.46 8.25
N TYR A 26 3.27 -1.63 7.22
CA TYR A 26 4.31 -0.62 7.20
C TYR A 26 4.11 0.45 8.29
N VAL A 27 2.90 0.97 8.44
CA VAL A 27 2.56 1.95 9.49
C VAL A 27 2.75 1.35 10.89
N GLU A 28 2.30 0.11 11.09
CA GLU A 28 2.47 -0.60 12.36
C GLU A 28 3.95 -0.85 12.68
N GLN A 29 4.78 -1.15 11.67
CA GLN A 29 6.23 -1.28 11.83
C GLN A 29 6.87 0.04 12.29
N ILE A 30 6.42 1.17 11.75
CA ILE A 30 6.88 2.49 12.20
C ILE A 30 6.44 2.71 13.66
N HIS A 31 5.16 2.51 13.98
CA HIS A 31 4.65 2.75 15.33
C HIS A 31 5.30 1.86 16.39
N SER A 32 5.47 0.56 16.10
CA SER A 32 6.05 -0.42 17.04
C SER A 32 7.54 -0.20 17.32
N ARG A 33 8.28 0.42 16.40
CA ARG A 33 9.70 0.78 16.59
C ARG A 33 9.93 2.11 17.31
N GLY A 34 8.86 2.79 17.72
CA GLY A 34 8.91 4.15 18.25
C GLY A 34 8.73 5.21 17.16
N ARG A 35 8.61 6.49 17.55
CA ARG A 35 8.48 7.58 16.58
C ARG A 35 9.63 7.57 15.58
N VAL A 36 9.35 7.99 14.34
CA VAL A 36 10.38 8.26 13.33
C VAL A 36 11.45 9.16 13.95
N ASP A 37 12.70 8.70 13.91
CA ASP A 37 13.83 9.51 14.32
C ASP A 37 14.09 10.58 13.25
N PHE A 38 13.73 11.82 13.57
CA PHE A 38 13.90 12.97 12.68
C PHE A 38 15.32 13.53 12.68
N THR A 39 16.22 13.01 13.53
CA THR A 39 17.63 13.43 13.55
C THR A 39 18.50 12.59 12.60
N ASP A 40 18.04 11.39 12.25
CA ASP A 40 18.64 10.53 11.22
C ASP A 40 17.99 10.79 9.86
N THR A 41 18.54 11.76 9.12
CA THR A 41 18.07 12.13 7.78
C THR A 41 18.06 10.94 6.81
N GLY A 42 19.03 10.02 6.92
CA GLY A 42 19.10 8.85 6.03
C GLY A 42 17.93 7.90 6.25
N ARG A 43 17.61 7.62 7.51
CA ARG A 43 16.44 6.82 7.89
C ARG A 43 15.13 7.50 7.50
N MET A 44 15.02 8.82 7.68
CA MET A 44 13.84 9.58 7.28
C MET A 44 13.59 9.48 5.76
N VAL A 45 14.62 9.67 4.93
CA VAL A 45 14.50 9.51 3.47
C VAL A 45 14.10 8.08 3.11
N GLY A 46 14.68 7.07 3.77
CA GLY A 46 14.27 5.67 3.58
C GLY A 46 12.77 5.46 3.85
N HIS A 47 12.23 6.06 4.92
CA HIS A 47 10.80 5.99 5.21
C HIS A 47 9.93 6.67 4.15
N LEU A 48 10.37 7.80 3.60
CA LEU A 48 9.64 8.51 2.55
C LEU A 48 9.62 7.70 1.24
N MET A 49 10.75 7.11 0.85
CA MET A 49 10.82 6.28 -0.36
C MET A 49 9.95 5.02 -0.23
N SER A 50 9.98 4.35 0.94
CA SER A 50 9.10 3.20 1.17
C SER A 50 7.62 3.60 1.15
N ALA A 51 7.27 4.74 1.73
CA ALA A 51 5.90 5.26 1.67
C ALA A 51 5.47 5.61 0.24
N GLU A 52 6.35 6.21 -0.55
CA GLU A 52 6.08 6.53 -1.96
C GLU A 52 5.76 5.28 -2.77
N VAL A 53 6.56 4.22 -2.64
CA VAL A 53 6.32 2.94 -3.34
C VAL A 53 4.97 2.35 -2.94
N LEU A 54 4.64 2.35 -1.65
CA LEU A 54 3.34 1.86 -1.16
C LEU A 54 2.18 2.69 -1.72
N LEU A 55 2.32 4.02 -1.80
CA LEU A 55 1.30 4.88 -2.38
C LEU A 55 1.13 4.67 -3.89
N MET A 56 2.21 4.38 -4.62
CA MET A 56 2.14 4.00 -6.03
C MET A 56 1.37 2.69 -6.21
N ASN A 57 1.63 1.67 -5.38
CA ASN A 57 0.90 0.40 -5.41
C ASN A 57 -0.60 0.61 -5.10
N VAL A 58 -0.93 1.48 -4.14
CA VAL A 58 -2.32 1.86 -3.86
C VAL A 58 -2.95 2.52 -5.08
N ALA A 59 -2.25 3.47 -5.72
CA ALA A 59 -2.79 4.14 -6.90
C ALA A 59 -3.05 3.15 -8.04
N GLU A 60 -2.15 2.20 -8.27
CA GLU A 60 -2.30 1.16 -9.29
C GLU A 60 -3.50 0.25 -9.00
N ALA A 61 -3.63 -0.26 -7.78
CA ALA A 61 -4.72 -1.17 -7.39
C ALA A 61 -6.12 -0.51 -7.45
N PHE A 62 -6.20 0.81 -7.39
CA PHE A 62 -7.44 1.58 -7.42
C PHE A 62 -7.67 2.32 -8.74
N THR A 63 -6.77 2.19 -9.71
CA THR A 63 -6.99 2.73 -11.06
C THR A 63 -8.08 1.92 -11.78
N PRO A 64 -9.14 2.55 -12.31
CA PRO A 64 -10.14 1.84 -13.10
C PRO A 64 -9.49 1.19 -14.33
N ALA A 65 -9.90 -0.03 -14.66
CA ALA A 65 -9.58 -0.59 -15.98
C ALA A 65 -10.31 0.25 -17.03
N ASN A 66 -9.55 0.96 -17.88
CA ASN A 66 -10.09 1.70 -19.03
C ASN A 66 -10.66 0.77 -20.11
#